data_AF-A0A7M1T9H2-F1
#
_entry.id   AF-A0A7M1T9H2-F1
#
_cell.length_a   1.000
_cell.length_b   1.000
_cell.length_c   1.000
_cell.angle_alpha   90.00
_cell.angle_beta   90.00
_cell.angle_gamma   90.00
#
_symmetry.space_group_name_H-M   'P 1'
#
loop_
_entity.id
_entity.type
_entity.pdbx_description
1 polymer ?
#
loop_
_entity_poly.entity_id
_entity_poly.type
_entity_poly.pdbx_seq_one_letter_code
_entity_poly.pdbx_strand_id
1 'polypeptide(L)'
;MILARIISKDEMGVWGLFLAITTTYEMIQVSLIRKALITYYHRVLNEREKEQVKSSSLVINIIFTSFFILLIILIGEYIDILFHSIGLYHLLKIYILISITLILFTHFICIQQANLSFNGSFISYAIRQGFFFIVLSIFFFLRKKNISLSSLVWIQLAAISISTIISYFHTRRYLTHRFIPNTKYIKELIGYGKYMFGTGVCSNIFGSMDRYMTASLLSSTIVAYYDLNSRINNMLSVPTMAVGDILFPKSALTMISEGTGKVRQMYERVTGILVSIIIPISMCILVFTKWIVIFLAGKSYLAAVPIIRISILFAFIKPIQNQASNILDSINKPNITFYNNLSILVVSIIMNYLCIKQFGVLGAVIASSITGVYALATSIYLLRKHTGSRLINVLYESWFTYKNAISKIKI
;
A
#
# COMPACT_ATOMS: atom_id res chain seq x y z
N MET A 1 9.49 11.61 -12.37
CA MET A 1 10.49 11.66 -13.48
C MET A 1 10.27 12.87 -14.38
N ILE A 2 9.04 13.17 -14.81
CA ILE A 2 8.75 14.40 -15.59
C ILE A 2 9.10 15.66 -14.80
N LEU A 3 8.69 15.72 -13.53
CA LEU A 3 8.94 16.89 -12.65
C LEU A 3 10.42 17.23 -12.48
N ALA A 4 11.29 16.21 -12.40
CA ALA A 4 12.75 16.37 -12.28
C ALA A 4 13.41 17.01 -13.51
N ARG A 5 12.68 17.14 -14.63
CA ARG A 5 13.15 17.82 -15.85
C ARG A 5 12.64 19.26 -15.97
N ILE A 6 11.71 19.67 -15.11
CA ILE A 6 11.04 20.98 -15.16
C ILE A 6 11.52 21.88 -14.01
N ILE A 7 11.82 21.29 -12.86
CA ILE A 7 12.01 21.99 -11.59
C ILE A 7 13.48 21.86 -11.13
N SER A 8 13.99 22.86 -10.40
CA SER A 8 15.35 22.86 -9.88
C SER A 8 15.59 21.73 -8.86
N LYS A 9 16.86 21.43 -8.56
CA LYS A 9 17.22 20.36 -7.61
C LYS A 9 16.73 20.68 -6.19
N ASP A 10 16.82 21.93 -5.78
CA ASP A 10 16.42 22.36 -4.43
C ASP A 10 14.91 22.27 -4.26
N GLU A 11 14.14 22.76 -5.24
CA GLU A 11 12.69 22.63 -5.27
C GLU A 11 12.23 21.16 -5.34
N MET A 12 12.97 20.29 -6.04
CA MET A 12 12.72 18.85 -6.04
C MET A 12 12.95 18.23 -4.65
N GLY A 13 13.90 18.74 -3.86
CA GLY A 13 14.11 18.35 -2.46
C GLY A 13 12.92 18.71 -1.59
N VAL A 14 12.47 19.96 -1.66
CA VAL A 14 11.26 20.46 -0.96
C VAL A 14 10.04 19.63 -1.34
N TRP A 15 9.84 19.37 -2.63
CA TRP A 15 8.73 18.54 -3.12
C TRP A 15 8.81 17.09 -2.62
N GLY A 16 10.01 16.52 -2.56
CA GLY A 16 10.23 15.17 -2.02
C GLY A 16 9.81 15.06 -0.55
N LEU A 17 10.19 16.04 0.29
CA LEU A 17 9.77 16.11 1.69
C LEU A 17 8.26 16.30 1.83
N PHE A 18 7.69 17.21 1.04
CA PHE A 18 6.24 17.43 0.99
C PHE A 18 5.50 16.12 0.68
N LEU A 19 5.92 15.38 -0.35
CA LEU A 19 5.34 14.09 -0.68
C LEU A 19 5.53 13.06 0.44
N ALA A 20 6.69 13.02 1.10
CA ALA A 20 6.93 12.09 2.20
C ALA A 20 5.96 12.31 3.36
N ILE A 21 5.76 13.56 3.78
CA ILE A 21 4.82 13.92 4.87
C ILE A 21 3.38 13.59 4.47
N THR A 22 2.96 14.06 3.30
CA THR A 22 1.57 13.92 2.84
C THR A 22 1.19 12.47 2.54
N THR A 23 2.06 11.70 1.88
CA THR A 23 1.81 10.26 1.64
C THR A 23 1.80 9.44 2.92
N THR A 24 2.63 9.80 3.91
CA THR A 24 2.58 9.20 5.24
C THR A 24 1.23 9.47 5.88
N TYR A 25 0.75 10.72 5.88
CA TYR A 25 -0.58 11.06 6.38
C TYR A 25 -1.70 10.25 5.70
N GLU A 26 -1.73 10.19 4.36
CA GLU A 26 -2.75 9.41 3.63
C GLU A 26 -2.68 7.92 3.97
N MET A 27 -1.47 7.35 4.09
CA MET A 27 -1.27 5.95 4.47
C MET A 27 -1.86 5.65 5.85
N ILE A 28 -1.63 6.54 6.83
CA ILE A 28 -2.14 6.39 8.19
C ILE A 28 -3.66 6.49 8.18
N GLN A 29 -4.21 7.50 7.51
CA GLN A 29 -5.66 7.70 7.38
C GLN A 29 -6.33 6.45 6.81
N VAL A 30 -5.82 5.92 5.70
CA VAL A 30 -6.37 4.72 5.05
C VAL A 30 -6.26 3.49 5.97
N SER A 31 -5.13 3.31 6.64
CA SER A 31 -4.88 2.15 7.51
C SER A 31 -5.79 2.14 8.75
N LEU A 32 -6.01 3.31 9.36
CA LEU A 32 -6.86 3.45 10.54
C LEU A 32 -8.34 3.21 10.22
N ILE A 33 -8.81 3.67 9.05
CA ILE A 33 -10.24 3.83 8.79
C ILE A 33 -10.78 2.74 7.88
N ARG A 34 -10.12 2.47 6.75
CA ARG A 34 -10.71 1.72 5.62
C ARG A 34 -11.02 0.27 5.98
N LYS A 35 -10.01 -0.47 6.43
CA LYS A 35 -10.16 -1.89 6.80
C LYS A 35 -11.08 -2.06 8.01
N ALA A 36 -11.01 -1.14 8.97
CA ALA A 36 -11.88 -1.14 10.15
C ALA A 36 -13.36 -0.95 9.75
N LEU A 37 -13.68 0.09 8.98
CA LEU A 37 -15.04 0.33 8.49
C LEU A 37 -15.57 -0.88 7.73
N ILE A 38 -14.81 -1.40 6.76
CA ILE A 38 -15.25 -2.53 5.93
C ILE A 38 -15.54 -3.76 6.80
N THR A 39 -14.73 -4.03 7.81
CA THR A 39 -14.92 -5.18 8.70
C THR A 39 -16.16 -5.02 9.56
N TYR A 40 -16.33 -3.87 10.23
CA TYR A 40 -17.47 -3.65 11.12
C TYR A 40 -18.78 -3.39 10.37
N TYR A 41 -18.72 -2.83 9.16
CA TYR A 41 -19.89 -2.65 8.30
C TYR A 41 -20.57 -3.98 7.97
N HIS A 42 -19.79 -5.02 7.71
CA HIS A 42 -20.33 -6.35 7.38
C HIS A 42 -20.78 -7.16 8.59
N ARG A 43 -20.18 -6.92 9.76
CA ARG A 43 -20.56 -7.57 11.03
C ARG A 43 -21.95 -7.24 11.51
N VAL A 44 -22.47 -6.12 11.03
CA VAL A 44 -23.72 -5.55 11.45
C VAL A 44 -24.79 -5.88 10.41
N LEU A 45 -25.91 -6.44 10.87
CA LEU A 45 -27.05 -6.76 10.02
C LEU A 45 -28.01 -5.58 9.86
N ASN A 46 -28.19 -4.80 10.93
CA ASN A 46 -29.17 -3.72 10.99
C ASN A 46 -28.70 -2.48 10.24
N GLU A 47 -29.55 -1.94 9.35
CA GLU A 47 -29.22 -0.72 8.59
C GLU A 47 -28.92 0.48 9.49
N ARG A 48 -29.63 0.62 10.62
CA ARG A 48 -29.34 1.68 11.61
C ARG A 48 -27.92 1.57 12.16
N GLU A 49 -27.47 0.38 12.49
CA GLU A 49 -26.14 0.16 13.02
C GLU A 49 -25.06 0.32 11.93
N LYS A 50 -25.35 -0.05 10.67
CA LYS A 50 -24.46 0.25 9.53
C LYS A 50 -24.25 1.75 9.37
N GLU A 51 -25.30 2.55 9.54
CA GLU A 51 -25.17 4.02 9.58
C GLU A 51 -24.35 4.51 10.77
N GLN A 52 -24.49 3.88 11.94
CA GLN A 52 -23.65 4.20 13.09
C GLN A 52 -22.18 3.89 12.83
N VAL A 53 -21.85 2.77 12.18
CA VAL A 53 -20.47 2.42 11.79
C VAL A 53 -19.92 3.44 10.79
N LYS A 54 -20.69 3.78 9.74
CA LYS A 54 -20.31 4.80 8.75
C LYS A 54 -20.06 6.16 9.42
N SER A 55 -21.01 6.65 10.22
CA SER A 55 -20.89 7.92 10.94
C SER A 55 -19.71 7.94 11.91
N SER A 56 -19.50 6.85 12.65
CA SER A 56 -18.39 6.71 13.60
C SER A 56 -17.03 6.74 12.88
N SER A 57 -16.92 6.10 11.71
CA SER A 57 -15.71 6.16 10.88
C SER A 57 -15.41 7.59 10.40
N LEU A 58 -16.45 8.36 10.06
CA LEU A 58 -16.32 9.73 9.60
C LEU A 58 -15.83 10.62 10.75
N VAL A 59 -16.34 10.43 11.96
CA VAL A 59 -15.86 11.11 13.18
C VAL A 59 -14.38 10.81 13.42
N ILE A 60 -13.96 9.54 13.34
CA ILE A 60 -12.54 9.18 13.48
C ILE A 60 -11.68 9.89 12.43
N ASN A 61 -12.16 9.95 11.18
CA ASN A 61 -11.47 10.64 10.11
C ASN A 61 -11.31 12.13 10.39
N ILE A 62 -12.39 12.80 10.80
CA ILE A 62 -12.38 14.21 11.17
C ILE A 62 -11.39 14.47 12.31
N ILE A 63 -11.44 13.68 13.39
CA ILE A 63 -10.53 13.81 14.54
C ILE A 63 -9.06 13.65 14.10
N PHE A 64 -8.77 12.63 13.30
CA PHE A 64 -7.42 12.38 12.81
C PHE A 64 -6.91 13.52 11.91
N THR A 65 -7.74 14.00 10.98
CA THR A 65 -7.39 15.13 10.10
C THR A 65 -7.23 16.42 10.88
N SER A 66 -8.11 16.71 11.86
CA SER A 66 -7.98 17.88 12.73
C SER A 66 -6.69 17.86 13.53
N PHE A 67 -6.31 16.70 14.08
CA PHE A 67 -5.03 16.52 14.76
C PHE A 67 -3.84 16.78 13.82
N PHE A 68 -3.89 16.28 12.58
CA PHE A 68 -2.85 16.53 11.58
C PHE A 68 -2.75 18.01 11.18
N ILE A 69 -3.88 18.70 11.00
CA ILE A 69 -3.92 20.14 10.71
C ILE A 69 -3.30 20.92 11.87
N LEU A 70 -3.64 20.56 13.12
CA LEU A 70 -3.06 21.19 14.30
C LEU A 70 -1.53 21.04 14.34
N LEU A 71 -1.00 19.84 14.01
CA LEU A 71 0.45 19.62 13.93
C LEU A 71 1.11 20.49 12.86
N ILE A 72 0.49 20.64 11.68
CA ILE A 72 1.00 21.53 10.63
C ILE A 72 1.05 22.98 11.13
N ILE A 73 0.00 23.45 11.80
CA ILE A 73 -0.06 24.85 12.27
C ILE A 73 0.99 25.10 13.36
N LEU A 74 1.13 24.19 14.32
CA LEU A 74 2.01 24.37 15.49
C LEU A 74 3.50 24.17 15.16
N ILE A 75 3.84 23.18 14.34
CA ILE A 75 5.23 22.74 14.12
C ILE A 75 5.69 23.04 12.69
N GLY A 76 4.82 23.51 11.80
CA GLY A 76 5.14 23.72 10.39
C GLY A 76 6.30 24.67 10.13
N GLU A 77 6.42 25.77 10.88
CA GLU A 77 7.56 26.70 10.76
C GLU A 77 8.86 26.06 11.26
N TYR A 78 8.79 25.27 12.33
CA TYR A 78 9.93 24.52 12.84
C TYR A 78 10.41 23.44 11.84
N ILE A 79 9.48 22.82 11.10
CA ILE A 79 9.79 21.83 10.05
C ILE A 79 10.63 22.48 8.93
N ASP A 80 10.31 23.71 8.51
CA ASP A 80 11.10 24.42 7.47
C ASP A 80 12.54 24.63 7.91
N ILE A 81 12.75 25.03 9.16
CA ILE A 81 14.07 25.27 9.74
C ILE A 81 14.83 23.95 9.90
N LEU A 82 14.18 22.94 10.48
CA LEU A 82 14.77 21.63 10.75
C LEU A 82 15.30 20.96 9.47
N PHE A 83 14.52 21.02 8.38
CA PHE A 83 14.87 20.39 7.11
C PHE A 83 15.60 21.33 6.14
N HIS A 84 15.90 22.58 6.53
CA HIS A 84 16.52 23.59 5.68
C HIS A 84 15.80 23.75 4.32
N SER A 85 14.46 23.62 4.34
CA SER A 85 13.63 23.51 3.14
C SER A 85 12.66 24.69 3.07
N ILE A 86 13.16 25.84 2.62
CA ILE A 86 12.39 27.09 2.53
C ILE A 86 11.16 26.88 1.64
N GLY A 87 9.97 27.14 2.19
CA GLY A 87 8.70 27.06 1.46
C GLY A 87 7.94 25.75 1.63
N LEU A 88 8.48 24.76 2.35
CA LEU A 88 7.76 23.50 2.64
C LEU A 88 6.50 23.78 3.47
N TYR A 89 6.57 24.66 4.47
CA TYR A 89 5.43 25.05 5.29
C TYR A 89 4.32 25.70 4.47
N HIS A 90 4.69 26.52 3.48
CA HIS A 90 3.72 27.11 2.56
C HIS A 90 2.96 26.02 1.75
N LEU A 91 3.66 24.99 1.28
CA LEU A 91 3.00 23.85 0.61
C LEU A 91 2.09 23.07 1.56
N LEU A 92 2.53 22.85 2.80
CA LEU A 92 1.73 22.17 3.83
C LEU A 92 0.47 22.97 4.21
N LYS A 93 0.53 24.30 4.22
CA LYS A 93 -0.66 25.15 4.41
C LYS A 93 -1.70 24.94 3.30
N ILE A 94 -1.28 24.88 2.05
CA ILE A 94 -2.20 24.59 0.93
C ILE A 94 -2.76 23.16 1.07
N TYR A 95 -1.93 22.22 1.53
CA TYR A 95 -2.35 20.83 1.75
C TYR A 95 -3.40 20.68 2.87
N ILE A 96 -3.56 21.62 3.80
CA ILE A 96 -4.67 21.62 4.75
C ILE A 96 -6.01 21.50 4.01
N LEU A 97 -6.19 22.25 2.92
CA LEU A 97 -7.42 22.20 2.12
C LEU A 97 -7.59 20.84 1.41
N ILE A 98 -6.49 20.26 0.93
CA ILE A 98 -6.49 18.89 0.37
C ILE A 98 -6.90 17.88 1.43
N SER A 99 -6.36 18.00 2.65
CA SER A 99 -6.62 17.06 3.75
C SER A 99 -8.09 17.07 4.17
N ILE A 100 -8.75 18.23 4.14
CA ILE A 100 -10.19 18.37 4.40
C ILE A 100 -11.01 17.68 3.30
N THR A 101 -10.70 17.93 2.03
CA THR A 101 -11.38 17.26 0.90
C THR A 101 -11.16 15.75 0.93
N LEU A 102 -9.99 15.30 1.40
CA LEU A 102 -9.65 13.89 1.54
C LEU A 102 -10.54 13.16 2.56
N ILE A 103 -11.09 13.86 3.57
CA ILE A 103 -12.04 13.26 4.53
C ILE A 103 -13.21 12.63 3.78
N LEU A 104 -13.85 13.42 2.91
CA LEU A 104 -15.01 13.00 2.12
C LEU A 104 -14.62 11.95 1.08
N PHE A 105 -13.51 12.18 0.37
CA PHE A 105 -13.01 11.23 -0.62
C PHE A 105 -12.81 9.84 -0.02
N THR A 106 -12.05 9.75 1.08
CA THR A 106 -11.75 8.49 1.75
C THR A 106 -13.02 7.84 2.28
N HIS A 107 -13.95 8.61 2.85
CA HIS A 107 -15.22 8.09 3.33
C HIS A 107 -16.05 7.44 2.21
N PHE A 108 -16.17 8.09 1.05
CA PHE A 108 -16.89 7.55 -0.10
C PHE A 108 -16.25 6.28 -0.66
N ILE A 109 -14.91 6.26 -0.81
CA ILE A 109 -14.19 5.07 -1.26
C ILE A 109 -14.40 3.90 -0.28
N CYS A 110 -14.37 4.15 1.03
CA CYS A 110 -14.61 3.13 2.04
C CYS A 110 -16.02 2.52 1.93
N ILE A 111 -17.05 3.35 1.74
CA ILE A 111 -18.43 2.87 1.56
C ILE A 111 -18.57 2.06 0.27
N GLN A 112 -17.97 2.49 -0.83
CA GLN A 112 -18.00 1.76 -2.09
C GLN A 112 -17.32 0.39 -1.96
N GLN A 113 -16.15 0.32 -1.33
CA GLN A 113 -15.43 -0.94 -1.12
C GLN A 113 -16.18 -1.87 -0.15
N ALA A 114 -16.82 -1.31 0.89
CA ALA A 114 -17.70 -2.07 1.76
C ALA A 114 -18.86 -2.68 0.96
N ASN A 115 -19.46 -1.94 0.02
CA ASN A 115 -20.53 -2.44 -0.84
C ASN A 115 -20.04 -3.24 -2.07
N LEU A 116 -18.77 -3.66 -2.11
CA LEU A 116 -18.14 -4.36 -3.24
C LEU A 116 -18.27 -3.65 -4.61
N SER A 117 -18.47 -2.33 -4.62
CA SER A 117 -18.59 -1.54 -5.84
C SER A 117 -17.25 -0.91 -6.22
N PHE A 118 -16.41 -1.67 -6.91
CA PHE A 118 -15.04 -1.23 -7.25
C PHE A 118 -14.95 -0.24 -8.42
N ASN A 119 -15.92 -0.23 -9.34
CA ASN A 119 -15.90 0.64 -10.53
C ASN A 119 -15.83 2.13 -10.15
N GLY A 120 -16.63 2.58 -9.19
CA GLY A 120 -16.59 3.95 -8.71
C GLY A 120 -15.22 4.31 -8.14
N SER A 121 -14.67 3.42 -7.31
CA SER A 121 -13.38 3.67 -6.66
C SER A 121 -12.24 3.71 -7.67
N PHE A 122 -12.28 2.82 -8.66
CA PHE A 122 -11.32 2.79 -9.76
C PHE A 122 -11.37 4.09 -10.58
N ILE A 123 -12.56 4.52 -11.01
CA ILE A 123 -12.74 5.76 -11.79
C ILE A 123 -12.27 6.97 -10.97
N SER A 124 -12.65 7.05 -9.69
CA SER A 124 -12.22 8.13 -8.80
C SER A 124 -10.69 8.20 -8.63
N TYR A 125 -10.01 7.07 -8.46
CA TYR A 125 -8.54 7.05 -8.40
C TYR A 125 -7.89 7.35 -9.75
N ALA A 126 -8.44 6.83 -10.84
CA ALA A 126 -7.96 7.08 -12.20
C ALA A 126 -8.04 8.57 -12.55
N ILE A 127 -9.10 9.25 -12.13
CA ILE A 127 -9.26 10.69 -12.36
C ILE A 127 -8.30 11.49 -11.47
N ARG A 128 -8.16 11.12 -10.19
CA ARG A 128 -7.21 11.79 -9.27
C ARG A 128 -5.78 11.78 -9.83
N GLN A 129 -5.32 10.62 -10.27
CA GLN A 129 -3.95 10.46 -10.77
C GLN A 129 -3.81 10.90 -12.23
N GLY A 130 -4.81 10.59 -13.06
CA GLY A 130 -4.84 10.93 -14.48
C GLY A 130 -4.91 12.43 -14.70
N PHE A 131 -5.76 13.15 -13.97
CA PHE A 131 -5.85 14.61 -14.08
C PHE A 131 -4.50 15.27 -13.73
N PHE A 132 -3.89 14.89 -12.60
CA PHE A 132 -2.58 15.41 -12.23
C PHE A 132 -1.51 15.10 -13.29
N PHE A 133 -1.51 13.89 -13.84
CA PHE A 133 -0.57 13.48 -14.88
C PHE A 133 -0.78 14.23 -16.22
N ILE A 134 -2.02 14.39 -16.66
CA ILE A 134 -2.38 15.07 -17.91
C ILE A 134 -1.98 16.54 -17.82
N VAL A 135 -2.31 17.22 -16.72
CA VAL A 135 -1.97 18.63 -16.52
C VAL A 135 -0.45 18.81 -16.54
N LEU A 136 0.31 17.96 -15.83
CA LEU A 136 1.77 17.98 -15.88
C LEU A 136 2.35 17.73 -17.28
N SER A 137 1.73 16.82 -18.04
CA SER A 137 2.16 16.52 -19.40
C SER A 137 1.95 17.70 -20.33
N ILE A 138 0.77 18.35 -20.26
CA ILE A 138 0.47 19.58 -21.02
C ILE A 138 1.50 20.66 -20.72
N PHE A 139 1.77 20.91 -19.44
CA PHE A 139 2.76 21.89 -19.02
C PHE A 139 4.17 21.60 -19.54
N PHE A 140 4.57 20.32 -19.51
CA PHE A 140 5.84 19.86 -20.07
C PHE A 140 5.94 20.12 -21.58
N PHE A 141 4.89 19.77 -22.36
CA PHE A 141 4.87 19.97 -23.81
C PHE A 141 4.83 21.45 -24.21
N LEU A 142 4.14 22.28 -23.45
CA LEU A 142 4.07 23.73 -23.69
C LEU A 142 5.36 24.48 -23.28
N ARG A 143 6.41 23.77 -22.82
CA ARG A 143 7.71 24.32 -22.40
C ARG A 143 7.59 25.49 -21.40
N LYS A 144 6.54 25.54 -20.59
CA LYS A 144 6.44 26.53 -19.50
C LYS A 144 7.42 26.15 -18.40
N LYS A 145 8.57 26.83 -18.36
CA LYS A 145 9.68 26.55 -17.44
C LYS A 145 9.51 27.07 -16.00
N ASN A 146 8.48 27.88 -15.73
CA ASN A 146 8.30 28.55 -14.43
C ASN A 146 7.03 28.05 -13.71
N ILE A 147 6.98 26.77 -13.35
CA ILE A 147 5.88 26.22 -12.56
C ILE A 147 6.31 26.22 -11.10
N SER A 148 5.69 27.07 -10.29
CA SER A 148 5.94 27.09 -8.85
C SER A 148 5.45 25.80 -8.20
N LEU A 149 6.13 25.34 -7.14
CA LEU A 149 5.69 24.18 -6.37
C LEU A 149 4.25 24.34 -5.81
N SER A 150 3.87 25.56 -5.45
CA SER A 150 2.51 25.88 -4.98
C SER A 150 1.44 25.56 -6.03
N SER A 151 1.71 25.84 -7.31
CA SER A 151 0.77 25.53 -8.40
C SER A 151 0.53 24.02 -8.54
N LEU A 152 1.54 23.18 -8.26
CA LEU A 152 1.39 21.71 -8.26
C LEU A 152 0.43 21.24 -7.18
N VAL A 153 0.52 21.84 -5.98
CA VAL A 153 -0.39 21.51 -4.87
C VAL A 153 -1.82 21.96 -5.21
N TRP A 154 -2.00 23.13 -5.84
CA TRP A 154 -3.32 23.56 -6.32
C TRP A 154 -3.89 22.62 -7.39
N ILE A 155 -3.06 22.08 -8.29
CA ILE A 155 -3.50 21.07 -9.27
C ILE A 155 -3.91 19.77 -8.54
N GLN A 156 -3.18 19.34 -7.52
CA GLN A 156 -3.58 18.19 -6.69
C GLN A 156 -4.92 18.44 -6.00
N LEU A 157 -5.15 19.66 -5.50
CA LEU A 157 -6.43 20.05 -4.91
C LEU A 157 -7.57 19.97 -5.93
N ALA A 158 -7.38 20.49 -7.14
CA ALA A 158 -8.37 20.40 -8.21
C ALA A 158 -8.67 18.92 -8.54
N ALA A 159 -7.63 18.10 -8.66
CA ALA A 159 -7.75 16.67 -8.96
C ALA A 159 -8.57 15.92 -7.89
N ILE A 160 -8.25 16.12 -6.59
CA ILE A 160 -8.98 15.47 -5.50
C ILE A 160 -10.43 15.98 -5.40
N SER A 161 -10.67 17.26 -5.68
CA SER A 161 -12.01 17.85 -5.63
C SER A 161 -12.91 17.24 -6.71
N ILE A 162 -12.44 17.18 -7.95
CA ILE A 162 -13.14 16.51 -9.07
C ILE A 162 -13.38 15.04 -8.73
N SER A 163 -12.35 14.35 -8.21
CA SER A 163 -12.44 12.92 -7.87
C SER A 163 -13.45 12.65 -6.76
N THR A 164 -13.57 13.58 -5.79
CA THR A 164 -14.54 13.51 -4.69
C THR A 164 -15.96 13.69 -5.19
N ILE A 165 -16.19 14.63 -6.11
CA ILE A 165 -17.50 14.83 -6.76
C ILE A 165 -17.93 13.56 -7.51
N ILE A 166 -17.01 12.96 -8.27
CA ILE A 166 -17.31 11.73 -9.03
C ILE A 166 -17.53 10.54 -8.09
N SER A 167 -16.76 10.47 -7.01
CA SER A 167 -16.95 9.45 -5.97
C SER A 167 -18.31 9.60 -5.29
N TYR A 168 -18.78 10.83 -5.03
CA TYR A 168 -20.10 11.09 -4.50
C TYR A 168 -21.21 10.53 -5.40
N PHE A 169 -21.16 10.75 -6.71
CA PHE A 169 -22.16 10.22 -7.63
C PHE A 169 -22.25 8.68 -7.64
N HIS A 170 -21.12 8.00 -7.45
CA HIS A 170 -21.11 6.53 -7.33
C HIS A 170 -21.53 6.05 -5.94
N THR A 171 -21.37 6.88 -4.90
CA THR A 171 -21.67 6.53 -3.50
C THR A 171 -23.10 6.89 -3.10
N ARG A 172 -23.75 7.86 -3.75
CA ARG A 172 -25.05 8.41 -3.35
C ARG A 172 -26.13 7.36 -3.11
N ARG A 173 -26.11 6.26 -3.87
CA ARG A 173 -27.05 5.13 -3.72
C ARG A 173 -26.90 4.35 -2.40
N TYR A 174 -25.78 4.52 -1.69
CA TYR A 174 -25.45 3.87 -0.43
C TYR A 174 -25.49 4.82 0.78
N LEU A 175 -25.82 6.10 0.55
CA LEU A 175 -25.92 7.11 1.58
C LEU A 175 -27.39 7.30 1.98
N THR A 176 -27.69 7.22 3.27
CA THR A 176 -29.01 7.60 3.81
C THR A 176 -29.01 9.00 4.42
N HIS A 177 -27.88 9.72 4.35
CA HIS A 177 -27.66 11.07 4.88
C HIS A 177 -27.92 11.25 6.38
N ARG A 178 -28.00 10.15 7.15
CA ARG A 178 -28.17 10.19 8.61
C ARG A 178 -26.80 10.17 9.30
N PHE A 179 -26.51 11.20 10.10
CA PHE A 179 -25.29 11.26 10.90
C PHE A 179 -25.60 10.85 12.35
N ILE A 180 -25.27 9.60 12.70
CA ILE A 180 -25.60 9.00 14.00
C ILE A 180 -24.35 8.29 14.57
N PRO A 181 -23.30 9.02 14.95
CA PRO A 181 -22.10 8.39 15.51
C PRO A 181 -22.42 7.66 16.83
N ASN A 182 -21.70 6.58 17.11
CA ASN A 182 -21.87 5.80 18.34
C ASN A 182 -20.50 5.52 18.97
N THR A 183 -20.33 5.92 20.23
CA THR A 183 -19.09 5.76 20.99
C THR A 183 -18.60 4.31 21.04
N LYS A 184 -19.50 3.32 21.04
CA LYS A 184 -19.15 1.89 20.97
C LYS A 184 -18.36 1.59 19.70
N TYR A 185 -18.90 1.96 18.53
CA TYR A 185 -18.24 1.71 17.25
C TYR A 185 -16.99 2.57 17.08
N ILE A 186 -16.94 3.79 17.63
CA ILE A 186 -15.70 4.58 17.64
C ILE A 186 -14.57 3.83 18.36
N LYS A 187 -14.84 3.29 19.57
CA LYS A 187 -13.86 2.52 20.35
C LYS A 187 -13.42 1.24 19.61
N GLU A 188 -14.37 0.52 19.02
CA GLU A 188 -14.09 -0.71 18.26
C GLU A 188 -13.26 -0.45 16.99
N LEU A 189 -13.60 0.60 16.24
CA LEU A 189 -12.88 1.01 15.03
C LEU A 189 -11.46 1.49 15.36
N ILE A 190 -11.27 2.28 16.41
CA ILE A 190 -9.93 2.69 16.88
C ILE A 190 -9.13 1.48 17.37
N GLY A 191 -9.78 0.58 18.13
CA GLY A 191 -9.18 -0.65 18.63
C GLY A 191 -8.67 -1.58 17.53
N TYR A 192 -9.37 -1.62 16.40
CA TYR A 192 -8.94 -2.32 15.18
C TYR A 192 -7.88 -1.52 14.42
N GLY A 193 -8.15 -0.23 14.18
CA GLY A 193 -7.34 0.68 13.38
C GLY A 193 -5.92 0.84 13.91
N LYS A 194 -5.72 0.87 15.23
CA LYS A 194 -4.38 1.00 15.82
C LYS A 194 -3.43 -0.14 15.42
N TYR A 195 -3.93 -1.38 15.34
CA TYR A 195 -3.14 -2.53 14.90
C TYR A 195 -2.89 -2.49 13.40
N MET A 196 -3.87 -2.03 12.62
CA MET A 196 -3.68 -1.83 11.19
C MET A 196 -2.66 -0.74 10.86
N PHE A 197 -2.72 0.38 11.58
CA PHE A 197 -1.72 1.44 11.49
C PHE A 197 -0.33 0.91 11.85
N GLY A 198 -0.20 0.23 12.99
CA GLY A 198 1.06 -0.38 13.40
C GLY A 198 1.60 -1.38 12.36
N THR A 199 0.71 -2.17 11.74
CA THR A 199 1.05 -3.09 10.64
C THR A 199 1.55 -2.34 9.42
N GLY A 200 0.90 -1.24 9.05
CA GLY A 200 1.32 -0.34 7.98
C GLY A 200 2.69 0.28 8.23
N VAL A 201 2.94 0.79 9.44
CA VAL A 201 4.24 1.33 9.86
C VAL A 201 5.33 0.26 9.78
N CYS A 202 5.10 -0.92 10.37
CA CYS A 202 6.06 -2.02 10.31
C CYS A 202 6.39 -2.42 8.87
N SER A 203 5.37 -2.47 8.00
CA SER A 203 5.54 -2.83 6.58
C SER A 203 6.28 -1.77 5.79
N ASN A 204 6.07 -0.48 6.11
CA ASN A 204 6.75 0.64 5.47
C ASN A 204 8.24 0.68 5.83
N ILE A 205 8.54 0.54 7.13
CA ILE A 205 9.91 0.44 7.63
C ILE A 205 10.59 -0.78 7.02
N PHE A 206 9.95 -1.95 7.07
CA PHE A 206 10.48 -3.19 6.48
C PHE A 206 10.78 -3.02 4.99
N GLY A 207 9.85 -2.44 4.21
CA GLY A 207 10.04 -2.21 2.78
C GLY A 207 11.13 -1.21 2.42
N SER A 208 11.57 -0.39 3.38
CA SER A 208 12.65 0.60 3.21
C SER A 208 13.92 0.22 3.97
N MET A 209 13.92 -0.90 4.71
CA MET A 209 15.00 -1.26 5.63
C MET A 209 16.32 -1.50 4.89
N ASP A 210 16.27 -2.26 3.80
CA ASP A 210 17.44 -2.57 2.97
C ASP A 210 18.12 -1.30 2.48
N ARG A 211 17.32 -0.29 2.08
CA ARG A 211 17.82 1.02 1.67
C ARG A 211 18.55 1.71 2.82
N TYR A 212 17.94 1.80 4.00
CA TYR A 212 18.53 2.52 5.13
C TYR A 212 19.81 1.84 5.65
N MET A 213 19.82 0.51 5.70
CA MET A 213 20.98 -0.24 6.18
C MET A 213 22.12 -0.27 5.17
N THR A 214 21.84 -0.41 3.87
CA THR A 214 22.90 -0.35 2.85
C THR A 214 23.47 1.07 2.71
N ALA A 215 22.65 2.11 2.90
CA ALA A 215 23.11 3.50 2.92
C ALA A 215 24.08 3.77 4.08
N SER A 216 23.77 3.25 5.27
CA SER A 216 24.56 3.50 6.49
C SER A 216 25.79 2.60 6.61
N LEU A 217 25.71 1.34 6.17
CA LEU A 217 26.79 0.36 6.38
C LEU A 217 27.73 0.21 5.18
N LEU A 218 27.32 0.60 3.97
CA LEU A 218 28.11 0.39 2.75
C LEU A 218 28.39 1.70 2.01
N SER A 219 27.46 2.17 1.18
CA SER A 219 27.60 3.44 0.45
C SER A 219 26.29 3.86 -0.23
N SER A 220 26.19 5.15 -0.55
CA SER A 220 25.08 5.72 -1.32
C SER A 220 24.99 5.20 -2.76
N THR A 221 26.09 4.74 -3.35
CA THR A 221 26.08 4.13 -4.70
C THR A 221 25.32 2.81 -4.71
N ILE A 222 25.47 2.00 -3.65
CA ILE A 222 24.80 0.70 -3.52
C ILE A 222 23.30 0.88 -3.34
N VAL A 223 22.87 1.96 -2.67
CA VAL A 223 21.45 2.32 -2.53
C VAL A 223 20.75 2.41 -3.89
N ALA A 224 21.43 2.96 -4.91
CA ALA A 224 20.85 3.08 -6.24
C ALA A 224 20.54 1.71 -6.88
N TYR A 225 21.34 0.68 -6.58
CA TYR A 225 21.11 -0.70 -7.04
C TYR A 225 19.91 -1.34 -6.33
N TYR A 226 19.79 -1.13 -5.01
CA TYR A 226 18.64 -1.60 -4.23
C TYR A 226 17.33 -0.86 -4.57
N ASP A 227 17.41 0.41 -4.96
CA ASP A 227 16.28 1.18 -5.47
C ASP A 227 15.74 0.63 -6.78
N LEU A 228 16.64 0.24 -7.70
CA LEU A 228 16.25 -0.43 -8.93
C LEU A 228 15.57 -1.78 -8.63
N ASN A 229 16.16 -2.58 -7.73
CA ASN A 229 15.57 -3.84 -7.28
C ASN A 229 14.16 -3.64 -6.69
N SER A 230 14.00 -2.66 -5.80
CA SER A 230 12.72 -2.35 -5.15
C SER A 230 11.66 -1.93 -6.15
N ARG A 231 12.01 -1.15 -7.18
CA ARG A 231 11.08 -0.76 -8.26
C ARG A 231 10.56 -1.97 -9.02
N ILE A 232 11.43 -2.90 -9.40
CA ILE A 232 11.05 -4.14 -10.11
C ILE A 232 10.13 -4.99 -9.23
N ASN A 233 10.46 -5.18 -7.95
CA ASN A 233 9.63 -5.90 -7.00
C ASN A 233 8.26 -5.24 -6.76
N ASN A 234 8.20 -3.91 -6.75
CA ASN A 234 6.95 -3.18 -6.60
C ASN A 234 6.03 -3.40 -7.80
N MET A 235 6.57 -3.47 -9.03
CA MET A 235 5.79 -3.80 -10.23
C MET A 235 5.17 -5.21 -10.13
N LEU A 236 5.94 -6.19 -9.64
CA LEU A 236 5.42 -7.55 -9.36
C LEU A 236 4.35 -7.59 -8.26
N SER A 237 4.37 -6.61 -7.36
CA SER A 237 3.43 -6.54 -6.23
C SER A 237 2.07 -5.92 -6.63
N VAL A 238 1.97 -5.22 -7.76
CA VAL A 238 0.74 -4.52 -8.18
C VAL A 238 -0.48 -5.46 -8.26
N PRO A 239 -0.41 -6.64 -8.92
CA PRO A 239 -1.55 -7.57 -8.96
C PRO A 239 -1.97 -8.05 -7.56
N THR A 240 -0.99 -8.26 -6.67
CA THR A 240 -1.24 -8.68 -5.29
C THR A 240 -2.03 -7.63 -4.52
N MET A 241 -1.68 -6.35 -4.68
CA MET A 241 -2.39 -5.24 -4.03
C MET A 241 -3.82 -5.12 -4.53
N ALA A 242 -4.01 -5.16 -5.85
CA ALA A 242 -5.34 -5.08 -6.47
C ALA A 242 -6.26 -6.22 -6.02
N VAL A 243 -5.73 -7.44 -5.98
CA VAL A 243 -6.49 -8.60 -5.46
C VAL A 243 -6.77 -8.44 -3.97
N GLY A 244 -5.83 -7.91 -3.18
CA GLY A 244 -6.03 -7.67 -1.75
C GLY A 244 -7.19 -6.70 -1.45
N ASP A 245 -7.31 -5.61 -2.22
CA ASP A 245 -8.39 -4.63 -2.07
C ASP A 245 -9.79 -5.23 -2.36
N ILE A 246 -9.87 -6.29 -3.17
CA ILE A 246 -11.11 -7.02 -3.47
C ILE A 246 -11.34 -8.19 -2.50
N LEU A 247 -10.28 -8.95 -2.21
CA LEU A 247 -10.34 -10.15 -1.38
C LEU A 247 -10.66 -9.81 0.07
N PHE A 248 -10.16 -8.68 0.57
CA PHE A 248 -10.41 -8.23 1.94
C PHE A 248 -11.92 -8.03 2.24
N PRO A 249 -12.66 -7.13 1.56
CA PRO A 249 -14.08 -6.92 1.84
C PRO A 249 -14.90 -8.19 1.59
N LYS A 250 -14.56 -8.95 0.55
CA LYS A 250 -15.26 -10.20 0.22
C LYS A 250 -15.05 -11.28 1.29
N SER A 251 -13.85 -11.40 1.84
CA SER A 251 -13.57 -12.36 2.93
C SER A 251 -14.21 -11.96 4.25
N ALA A 252 -14.28 -10.65 4.54
CA ALA A 252 -15.01 -10.15 5.70
C ALA A 252 -16.51 -10.53 5.62
N LEU A 253 -17.12 -10.38 4.46
CA LEU A 253 -18.49 -10.83 4.18
C LEU A 253 -18.64 -12.36 4.31
N THR A 254 -17.82 -13.11 3.58
CA THR A 254 -17.87 -14.59 3.56
C THR A 254 -17.67 -15.19 4.94
N MET A 255 -16.83 -14.59 5.78
CA MET A 255 -16.62 -15.05 7.17
C MET A 255 -17.93 -15.08 7.98
N ILE A 256 -18.81 -14.11 7.72
CA ILE A 256 -20.07 -13.95 8.45
C ILE A 256 -21.17 -14.82 7.83
N SER A 257 -21.23 -14.90 6.50
CA SER A 257 -22.28 -15.63 5.79
C SER A 257 -22.04 -17.14 5.68
N GLU A 258 -20.79 -17.56 5.45
CA GLU A 258 -20.42 -18.94 5.09
C GLU A 258 -19.35 -19.54 6.03
N GLY A 259 -18.86 -18.77 6.99
CA GLY A 259 -17.89 -19.21 7.99
C GLY A 259 -16.46 -19.38 7.47
N THR A 260 -15.61 -19.89 8.35
CA THR A 260 -14.15 -20.00 8.15
C THR A 260 -13.77 -20.94 7.00
N GLY A 261 -14.53 -22.00 6.76
CA GLY A 261 -14.25 -22.99 5.71
C GLY A 261 -14.27 -22.37 4.30
N LYS A 262 -15.24 -21.47 4.03
CA LYS A 262 -15.31 -20.80 2.74
C LYS A 262 -14.24 -19.72 2.58
N VAL A 263 -13.94 -18.99 3.66
CA VAL A 263 -12.83 -18.02 3.67
C VAL A 263 -11.51 -18.70 3.34
N ARG A 264 -11.27 -19.90 3.90
CA ARG A 264 -10.11 -20.74 3.57
C ARG A 264 -10.07 -21.08 2.07
N GLN A 265 -11.16 -21.59 1.50
CA GLN A 265 -11.21 -21.93 0.07
C GLN A 265 -10.94 -20.70 -0.81
N MET A 266 -11.50 -19.54 -0.42
CA MET A 266 -11.29 -18.30 -1.17
C MET A 266 -9.82 -17.86 -1.11
N TYR A 267 -9.18 -17.95 0.06
CA TYR A 267 -7.74 -17.70 0.20
C TYR A 267 -6.92 -18.64 -0.68
N GLU A 268 -7.17 -19.95 -0.60
CA GLU A 268 -6.38 -20.98 -1.31
C GLU A 268 -6.46 -20.76 -2.83
N ARG A 269 -7.68 -20.56 -3.35
CA ARG A 269 -7.93 -20.34 -4.77
C ARG A 269 -7.33 -19.02 -5.28
N VAL A 270 -7.62 -17.90 -4.61
CA VAL A 270 -7.19 -16.58 -5.07
C VAL A 270 -5.67 -16.43 -4.97
N THR A 271 -5.07 -16.95 -3.90
CA THR A 271 -3.61 -16.93 -3.74
C THR A 271 -2.94 -17.87 -4.75
N GLY A 272 -3.51 -19.05 -5.02
CA GLY A 272 -3.01 -19.97 -6.05
C GLY A 272 -2.99 -19.34 -7.44
N ILE A 273 -4.06 -18.63 -7.81
CA ILE A 273 -4.13 -17.85 -9.06
C ILE A 273 -3.04 -16.77 -9.10
N LEU A 274 -2.88 -15.98 -8.03
CA LEU A 274 -1.82 -14.95 -7.96
C LEU A 274 -0.43 -15.54 -8.14
N VAL A 275 -0.12 -16.63 -7.45
CA VAL A 275 1.15 -17.34 -7.57
C VAL A 275 1.35 -17.86 -9.00
N SER A 276 0.29 -18.37 -9.63
CA SER A 276 0.37 -18.86 -11.01
C SER A 276 0.71 -17.76 -12.03
N ILE A 277 0.34 -16.51 -11.74
CA ILE A 277 0.67 -15.34 -12.57
C ILE A 277 2.07 -14.83 -12.25
N ILE A 278 2.45 -14.80 -10.97
CA ILE A 278 3.73 -14.20 -10.53
C ILE A 278 4.92 -15.08 -10.91
N ILE A 279 4.81 -16.41 -10.85
CA ILE A 279 5.89 -17.33 -11.21
C ILE A 279 6.40 -17.10 -12.65
N PRO A 280 5.57 -17.12 -13.72
CA PRO A 280 6.07 -16.97 -15.09
C PRO A 280 6.64 -15.58 -15.33
N ILE A 281 6.05 -14.53 -14.75
CA ILE A 281 6.60 -13.17 -14.85
C ILE A 281 7.97 -13.11 -14.16
N SER A 282 8.11 -13.73 -12.99
CA SER A 282 9.38 -13.80 -12.25
C SER A 282 10.44 -14.57 -13.05
N MET A 283 10.07 -15.68 -13.68
CA MET A 283 10.97 -16.45 -14.56
C MET A 283 11.42 -15.63 -15.77
N CYS A 284 10.52 -14.91 -16.42
CA CYS A 284 10.87 -13.99 -17.51
C CYS A 284 11.87 -12.91 -17.02
N ILE A 285 11.62 -12.28 -15.88
CA ILE A 285 12.55 -11.26 -15.38
C ILE A 285 13.89 -11.88 -14.98
N LEU A 286 13.92 -13.11 -14.44
CA LEU A 286 15.15 -13.81 -14.06
C LEU A 286 16.03 -14.12 -15.29
N VAL A 287 15.43 -14.59 -16.38
CA VAL A 287 16.15 -14.86 -17.64
C VAL A 287 16.63 -13.56 -18.28
N PHE A 288 15.77 -12.55 -18.37
CA PHE A 288 16.05 -11.28 -19.05
C PHE A 288 16.60 -10.19 -18.13
N THR A 289 17.05 -10.50 -16.91
CA THR A 289 17.42 -9.49 -15.90
C THR A 289 18.43 -8.47 -16.42
N LYS A 290 19.47 -8.92 -17.13
CA LYS A 290 20.52 -8.05 -17.68
C LYS A 290 19.95 -7.03 -18.66
N TRP A 291 19.10 -7.48 -19.58
CA TRP A 291 18.46 -6.63 -20.58
C TRP A 291 17.50 -5.63 -19.94
N ILE A 292 16.70 -6.09 -18.96
CA ILE A 292 15.78 -5.25 -18.21
C ILE A 292 16.54 -4.15 -17.46
N VAL A 293 17.66 -4.47 -16.80
CA VAL A 293 18.49 -3.48 -16.11
C VAL A 293 19.08 -2.46 -17.09
N ILE A 294 19.63 -2.90 -18.22
CA ILE A 294 20.18 -2.00 -19.24
C ILE A 294 19.09 -1.07 -19.80
N PHE A 295 17.90 -1.62 -20.07
CA PHE A 295 16.78 -0.86 -20.60
C PHE A 295 16.24 0.18 -19.60
N LEU A 296 16.10 -0.19 -18.32
CA LEU A 296 15.51 0.67 -17.31
C LEU A 296 16.48 1.72 -16.74
N ALA A 297 17.76 1.37 -16.58
CA ALA A 297 18.72 2.17 -15.82
C ALA A 297 20.07 2.37 -16.54
N GLY A 298 20.34 1.64 -17.62
CA GLY A 298 21.58 1.72 -18.38
C GLY A 298 22.69 0.78 -17.89
N LYS A 299 23.83 0.77 -18.61
CA LYS A 299 24.94 -0.16 -18.38
C LYS A 299 25.65 0.05 -17.03
N SER A 300 25.58 1.24 -16.43
CA SER A 300 26.18 1.55 -15.12
C SER A 300 25.52 0.80 -13.95
N TYR A 301 24.32 0.25 -14.16
CA TYR A 301 23.56 -0.48 -13.13
C TYR A 301 23.73 -2.00 -13.20
N LEU A 302 24.67 -2.52 -14.00
CA LEU A 302 24.87 -3.96 -14.16
C LEU A 302 25.22 -4.68 -12.84
N ALA A 303 25.82 -3.98 -11.87
CA ALA A 303 26.06 -4.51 -10.52
C ALA A 303 24.76 -4.85 -9.74
N ALA A 304 23.61 -4.31 -10.15
CA ALA A 304 22.30 -4.64 -9.57
C ALA A 304 21.74 -5.99 -10.07
N VAL A 305 22.26 -6.55 -11.18
CA VAL A 305 21.77 -7.80 -11.76
C VAL A 305 21.78 -8.97 -10.76
N PRO A 306 22.86 -9.28 -10.02
CA PRO A 306 22.84 -10.36 -9.04
C PRO A 306 21.84 -10.11 -7.90
N ILE A 307 21.70 -8.86 -7.45
CA ILE A 307 20.72 -8.47 -6.41
C ILE A 307 19.30 -8.79 -6.89
N ILE A 308 18.96 -8.36 -8.11
CA ILE A 308 17.64 -8.57 -8.69
C ILE A 308 17.35 -10.06 -8.90
N ARG A 309 18.33 -10.85 -9.37
CA ARG A 309 18.16 -12.30 -9.56
C ARG A 309 17.82 -13.00 -8.24
N ILE A 310 18.55 -12.72 -7.17
CA ILE A 310 18.28 -13.31 -5.85
C ILE A 310 16.90 -12.88 -5.37
N SER A 311 16.58 -11.58 -5.44
CA SER A 311 15.29 -11.06 -4.98
C SER A 311 14.10 -11.71 -5.70
N ILE A 312 14.22 -11.93 -7.01
CA ILE A 312 13.13 -12.45 -7.85
C ILE A 312 12.88 -13.94 -7.64
N LEU A 313 13.92 -14.72 -7.29
CA LEU A 313 13.75 -16.12 -6.89
C LEU A 313 12.75 -16.26 -5.74
N PHE A 314 12.65 -15.26 -4.85
CA PHE A 314 11.75 -15.24 -3.70
C PHE A 314 10.51 -14.36 -3.90
N ALA A 315 10.25 -13.84 -5.11
CA ALA A 315 9.15 -12.90 -5.37
C ALA A 315 7.76 -13.50 -5.09
N PHE A 316 7.59 -14.83 -5.22
CA PHE A 316 6.33 -15.53 -4.97
C PHE A 316 5.96 -15.62 -3.48
N ILE A 317 6.87 -15.30 -2.56
CA ILE A 317 6.60 -15.34 -1.12
C ILE A 317 5.62 -14.24 -0.71
N LYS A 318 5.89 -13.02 -1.20
CA LYS A 318 5.15 -11.81 -0.85
C LYS A 318 3.64 -11.90 -1.09
N PRO A 319 3.12 -12.41 -2.24
CA PRO A 319 1.68 -12.57 -2.43
C PRO A 319 1.06 -13.51 -1.40
N ILE A 320 1.71 -14.64 -1.09
CA ILE A 320 1.18 -15.64 -0.14
C ILE A 320 1.09 -15.03 1.27
N GLN A 321 2.15 -14.35 1.70
CA GLN A 321 2.21 -13.64 2.96
C GLN A 321 1.15 -12.54 3.04
N ASN A 322 1.07 -11.66 2.04
CA ASN A 322 0.15 -10.52 2.05
C ASN A 322 -1.31 -10.95 2.08
N GLN A 323 -1.68 -11.98 1.31
CA GLN A 323 -3.05 -12.48 1.34
C GLN A 323 -3.36 -13.19 2.66
N ALA A 324 -2.40 -13.88 3.29
CA ALA A 324 -2.61 -14.48 4.61
C ALA A 324 -2.91 -13.40 5.66
N SER A 325 -2.13 -12.31 5.67
CA SER A 325 -2.38 -11.14 6.52
C SER A 325 -3.75 -10.50 6.26
N ASN A 326 -4.12 -10.31 4.99
CA ASN A 326 -5.44 -9.74 4.65
C ASN A 326 -6.61 -10.60 5.13
N ILE A 327 -6.47 -11.93 5.09
CA ILE A 327 -7.50 -12.85 5.60
C ILE A 327 -7.57 -12.81 7.13
N LEU A 328 -6.42 -12.79 7.82
CA LEU A 328 -6.40 -12.63 9.28
C LEU A 328 -7.04 -11.30 9.71
N ASP A 329 -6.75 -10.23 8.99
CA ASP A 329 -7.36 -8.92 9.22
C ASP A 329 -8.88 -8.97 9.02
N SER A 330 -9.36 -9.64 7.95
CA SER A 330 -10.80 -9.69 7.61
C SER A 330 -11.62 -10.55 8.58
N ILE A 331 -11.03 -11.57 9.19
CA ILE A 331 -11.63 -12.34 10.29
C ILE A 331 -11.45 -11.66 11.67
N ASN A 332 -11.08 -10.37 11.68
CA ASN A 332 -10.91 -9.54 12.87
C ASN A 332 -9.82 -10.02 13.83
N LYS A 333 -8.67 -10.39 13.27
CA LYS A 333 -7.44 -10.66 14.02
C LYS A 333 -6.29 -9.71 13.62
N PRO A 334 -6.51 -8.38 13.48
CA PRO A 334 -5.46 -7.44 13.07
C PRO A 334 -4.31 -7.36 14.10
N ASN A 335 -4.58 -7.68 15.36
CA ASN A 335 -3.57 -7.76 16.41
C ASN A 335 -2.52 -8.86 16.13
N ILE A 336 -2.96 -10.00 15.61
CA ILE A 336 -2.07 -11.12 15.26
C ILE A 336 -1.19 -10.72 14.07
N THR A 337 -1.79 -10.10 13.05
CA THR A 337 -1.05 -9.56 11.90
C THR A 337 -0.02 -8.53 12.34
N PHE A 338 -0.39 -7.62 13.26
CA PHE A 338 0.52 -6.61 13.79
C PHE A 338 1.74 -7.22 14.48
N TYR A 339 1.54 -8.12 15.45
CA TYR A 339 2.66 -8.76 16.16
C TYR A 339 3.51 -9.62 15.24
N ASN A 340 2.91 -10.28 14.24
CA ASN A 340 3.66 -11.00 13.22
C ASN A 340 4.55 -10.06 12.40
N ASN A 341 4.00 -8.96 11.88
CA ASN A 341 4.76 -7.98 11.11
C ASN A 341 5.83 -7.28 11.94
N LEU A 342 5.58 -7.03 13.23
CA LEU A 342 6.59 -6.54 14.16
C LEU A 342 7.73 -7.55 14.31
N SER A 343 7.42 -8.84 14.46
CA SER A 343 8.45 -9.90 14.53
C SER A 343 9.27 -9.98 13.24
N ILE A 344 8.62 -9.87 12.08
CA ILE A 344 9.27 -9.88 10.76
C ILE A 344 10.20 -8.68 10.64
N LEU A 345 9.78 -7.49 11.08
CA LEU A 345 10.60 -6.29 11.09
C LEU A 345 11.85 -6.49 11.96
N VAL A 346 11.70 -6.99 13.20
CA VAL A 346 12.83 -7.23 14.11
C VAL A 346 13.83 -8.23 13.50
N VAL A 347 13.33 -9.35 12.97
CA VAL A 347 14.17 -10.34 12.29
C VAL A 347 14.87 -9.72 11.08
N SER A 348 14.18 -8.87 10.30
CA SER A 348 14.76 -8.17 9.16
C SER A 348 15.95 -7.30 9.55
N ILE A 349 15.82 -6.52 10.63
CA ILE A 349 16.87 -5.62 11.13
C ILE A 349 18.10 -6.44 11.54
N ILE A 350 17.88 -7.51 12.30
CA ILE A 350 18.96 -8.39 12.78
C ILE A 350 19.65 -9.08 11.60
N MET A 351 18.89 -9.69 10.70
CA MET A 351 19.43 -10.42 9.55
C MET A 351 20.15 -9.50 8.58
N ASN A 352 19.62 -8.30 8.32
CA ASN A 352 20.30 -7.33 7.47
C ASN A 352 21.65 -6.92 8.07
N TYR A 353 21.71 -6.61 9.37
CA TYR A 353 22.97 -6.24 10.02
C TYR A 353 24.03 -7.34 9.89
N LEU A 354 23.66 -8.58 10.21
CA LEU A 354 24.57 -9.72 10.15
C LEU A 354 25.02 -10.04 8.73
N CYS A 355 24.08 -10.12 7.78
CA CYS A 355 24.40 -10.52 6.41
C CYS A 355 25.17 -9.42 5.67
N ILE A 356 24.89 -8.13 5.90
CA ILE A 356 25.66 -7.03 5.30
C ILE A 356 27.11 -7.07 5.79
N LYS A 357 27.34 -7.33 7.08
CA LYS A 357 28.70 -7.43 7.64
C LYS A 357 29.47 -8.61 7.05
N GLN A 358 28.81 -9.72 6.76
CA GLN A 358 29.46 -10.94 6.27
C GLN A 358 29.59 -11.02 4.73
N PHE A 359 28.58 -10.57 3.98
CA PHE A 359 28.47 -10.74 2.52
C PHE A 359 28.50 -9.40 1.76
N GLY A 360 28.69 -8.28 2.46
CA GLY A 360 28.78 -6.95 1.86
C GLY A 360 27.54 -6.58 1.07
N VAL A 361 27.73 -6.20 -0.20
CA VAL A 361 26.67 -5.71 -1.09
C VAL A 361 25.53 -6.70 -1.28
N LEU A 362 25.80 -8.01 -1.34
CA LEU A 362 24.78 -9.05 -1.50
C LEU A 362 24.10 -9.42 -0.17
N GLY A 363 24.66 -8.97 0.96
CA GLY A 363 24.15 -9.30 2.28
C GLY A 363 22.71 -8.86 2.52
N ALA A 364 22.33 -7.66 2.09
CA ALA A 364 20.98 -7.16 2.32
C ALA A 364 19.92 -7.97 1.54
N VAL A 365 20.18 -8.35 0.29
CA VAL A 365 19.22 -9.20 -0.44
C VAL A 365 19.13 -10.61 0.14
N ILE A 366 20.24 -11.19 0.60
CA ILE A 366 20.24 -12.50 1.27
C ILE A 366 19.43 -12.43 2.58
N ALA A 367 19.64 -11.38 3.38
CA ALA A 367 18.87 -11.13 4.60
C ALA A 367 17.36 -10.99 4.32
N SER A 368 17.00 -10.25 3.27
CA SER A 368 15.62 -10.09 2.83
C SER A 368 15.00 -11.40 2.35
N SER A 369 15.76 -12.26 1.67
CA SER A 369 15.31 -13.61 1.29
C SER A 369 15.06 -14.49 2.52
N ILE A 370 15.99 -14.53 3.48
CA ILE A 370 15.85 -15.28 4.74
C ILE A 370 14.63 -14.78 5.52
N THR A 371 14.50 -13.45 5.66
CA THR A 371 13.38 -12.84 6.36
C THR A 371 12.06 -13.08 5.64
N GLY A 372 12.07 -13.11 4.31
CA GLY A 372 10.90 -13.49 3.50
C GLY A 372 10.45 -14.92 3.79
N VAL A 373 11.38 -15.89 3.85
CA VAL A 373 11.06 -17.28 4.21
C VAL A 373 10.49 -17.37 5.63
N TYR A 374 11.08 -16.64 6.58
CA TYR A 374 10.53 -16.54 7.94
C TYR A 374 9.11 -15.97 7.94
N ALA A 375 8.88 -14.86 7.23
CA ALA A 375 7.58 -14.21 7.11
C ALA A 375 6.52 -15.13 6.47
N LEU A 376 6.92 -15.94 5.49
CA LEU A 376 6.06 -16.95 4.88
C LEU A 376 5.64 -17.99 5.91
N ALA A 377 6.61 -18.55 6.64
CA ALA A 377 6.39 -19.61 7.62
C ALA A 377 5.46 -19.15 8.74
N THR A 378 5.71 -17.98 9.32
CA THR A 378 4.89 -17.44 10.41
C THR A 378 3.48 -17.07 9.93
N SER A 379 3.34 -16.42 8.77
CA SER A 379 2.03 -16.05 8.23
C SER A 379 1.17 -17.28 7.91
N ILE A 380 1.75 -18.34 7.34
CA ILE A 380 1.02 -19.58 7.05
C ILE A 380 0.67 -20.31 8.35
N TYR A 381 1.58 -20.36 9.32
CA TYR A 381 1.30 -20.97 10.63
C TYR A 381 0.12 -20.29 11.32
N LEU A 382 0.14 -18.96 11.39
CA LEU A 382 -0.92 -18.16 12.00
C LEU A 382 -2.25 -18.30 11.25
N LEU A 383 -2.21 -18.33 9.91
CA LEU A 383 -3.39 -18.54 9.09
C LEU A 383 -3.96 -19.95 9.30
N ARG A 384 -3.12 -20.99 9.28
CA ARG A 384 -3.51 -22.38 9.53
C ARG A 384 -4.17 -22.54 10.90
N LYS A 385 -3.63 -21.88 11.93
CA LYS A 385 -4.20 -21.90 13.28
C LYS A 385 -5.62 -21.35 13.35
N HIS A 386 -5.98 -20.37 12.50
CA HIS A 386 -7.28 -19.69 12.56
C HIS A 386 -8.29 -20.14 11.50
N THR A 387 -7.82 -20.59 10.33
CA THR A 387 -8.69 -20.97 9.20
C THR A 387 -8.53 -22.43 8.78
N GLY A 388 -7.50 -23.13 9.28
CA GLY A 388 -7.14 -24.48 8.86
C GLY A 388 -6.48 -24.55 7.47
N SER A 389 -6.20 -23.41 6.82
CA SER A 389 -5.58 -23.37 5.50
C SER A 389 -4.19 -24.01 5.48
N ARG A 390 -3.83 -24.63 4.36
CA ARG A 390 -2.53 -25.28 4.16
C ARG A 390 -1.87 -24.73 2.90
N LEU A 391 -0.56 -24.47 2.97
CA LEU A 391 0.23 -24.05 1.80
C LEU A 391 0.12 -25.02 0.63
N ILE A 392 0.04 -26.32 0.91
CA ILE A 392 -0.07 -27.37 -0.10
C ILE A 392 -1.29 -27.15 -1.01
N ASN A 393 -2.40 -26.63 -0.46
CA ASN A 393 -3.61 -26.36 -1.21
C ASN A 393 -3.45 -25.14 -2.11
N VAL A 394 -2.73 -24.11 -1.66
CA VAL A 394 -2.41 -22.93 -2.48
C VAL A 394 -1.58 -23.34 -3.70
N LEU A 395 -0.57 -24.18 -3.49
CA LEU A 395 0.26 -24.70 -4.58
C LEU A 395 -0.53 -25.61 -5.51
N TYR A 396 -1.43 -26.44 -4.98
CA TYR A 396 -2.34 -27.26 -5.77
C TYR A 396 -3.26 -26.42 -6.66
N GLU A 397 -3.88 -25.35 -6.11
CA GLU A 397 -4.71 -24.42 -6.88
C GLU A 397 -3.91 -23.68 -7.96
N SER A 398 -2.65 -23.34 -7.67
CA SER A 398 -1.73 -22.76 -8.66
C SER A 398 -1.47 -23.72 -9.82
N TRP A 399 -1.16 -24.98 -9.51
CA TRP A 399 -0.98 -26.04 -10.51
C TRP A 399 -2.25 -26.30 -11.34
N PHE A 400 -3.40 -26.37 -10.67
CA PHE A 400 -4.69 -26.55 -11.32
C PHE A 400 -5.03 -25.39 -12.29
N THR A 401 -4.66 -24.17 -11.91
CA THR A 401 -4.82 -22.99 -12.77
C THR A 401 -3.98 -23.12 -14.05
N TYR A 402 -2.73 -23.58 -13.97
CA TYR A 402 -1.93 -23.87 -15.15
C TYR A 402 -2.55 -24.94 -16.04
N LYS A 403 -3.00 -26.06 -15.45
CA LYS A 403 -3.62 -27.17 -16.20
C LYS A 403 -4.82 -26.68 -17.01
N ASN A 404 -5.69 -25.88 -16.42
CA ASN A 404 -6.87 -25.33 -17.08
C ASN A 404 -6.55 -24.28 -18.15
N ALA A 405 -5.49 -23.48 -17.96
CA ALA A 405 -5.04 -22.53 -18.97
C ALA A 405 -4.49 -23.28 -20.21
N ILE A 406 -3.68 -24.31 -19.98
CA ILE A 406 -3.08 -25.12 -21.07
C ILE A 406 -4.16 -25.89 -21.83
N SER A 407 -5.19 -26.43 -21.15
CA SER A 407 -6.28 -27.13 -21.82
C SER A 407 -7.13 -26.22 -22.71
N LYS A 408 -7.22 -24.92 -22.40
CA LYS A 408 -7.94 -23.92 -23.22
C LYS A 408 -7.15 -23.40 -24.42
N ILE A 409 -5.82 -23.51 -24.39
CA ILE A 409 -4.92 -23.11 -25.50
C ILE A 409 -4.79 -24.23 -26.55
N LYS A 410 -5.19 -25.47 -26.22
CA LYS A 410 -5.18 -26.62 -27.14
C LYS A 410 -6.41 -26.70 -28.08
N ILE A 411 -7.08 -25.57 -28.33
CA ILE A 411 -8.12 -25.40 -29.35
C ILE A 411 -7.57 -24.40 -30.36
#